data_AF-A0A2A5GS69-F1
#
_entry.id   AF-A0A2A5GS69-F1
#
_cell.length_a   1.000
_cell.length_b   1.000
_cell.length_c   1.000
_cell.angle_alpha   90.00
_cell.angle_beta   90.00
_cell.angle_gamma   90.00
#
_symmetry.space_group_name_H-M   'P 1'
#
loop_
_entity.id
_entity.type
_entity.pdbx_description
1 polymer ?
#
loop_
_entity_poly.entity_id
_entity_poly.type
_entity_poly.pdbx_seq_one_letter_code
_entity_poly.pdbx_strand_id
1 'polypeptide(L)'
;MTDVETVTDVEIIEGMLAAFLKLNPKSSISKMESDDGGICAIVNPWGDKSIIIEIDPKDHSLINQLNVLEFPEQLSAIYHTNENKLEVFWSAYTPSDNNKEVIGRSFCFRYSGRDYECNFGDSSPSTLAIASKYHAVGNTETGWRNLMSFKSYALHGEDGTPFSGPQSFWIEGVELRDDNLIDFLRHLNFYLTYYDELSPHVLIHPLETKTPERNTHRYYHGNFPSIIRSSDISSELLQFWLAATSPDPSQSFLFSYRIIEHAAHVFISQSAKDAVQKVLKMPNALDNITRSTDLLVSAVRTSTLDDYTRMERLIAAAVTPNMLSPIVRGYKTQFSTKQEFDGGFILDPLIKASSDDVEFSDAELKILTNSSRKIRNALSHGSDVKQSTVITPTRANSERLRPWADVMRRIAGDVIIHCGYIE
;
A
#
# COMPACT_ATOMS: atom_id res chain seq x y z
N MET A 1 -51.16 -32.57 5.96
CA MET A 1 -49.81 -32.73 6.50
C MET A 1 -49.03 -31.54 6.01
N THR A 2 -48.78 -30.61 6.91
CA THR A 2 -48.04 -29.36 6.68
C THR A 2 -46.58 -29.71 6.42
N ASP A 3 -46.08 -29.28 5.27
CA ASP A 3 -44.65 -29.23 4.96
C ASP A 3 -43.97 -28.34 6.01
N VAL A 4 -43.21 -28.97 6.90
CA VAL A 4 -42.29 -28.27 7.79
C VAL A 4 -41.06 -27.97 6.95
N GLU A 5 -40.98 -26.74 6.43
CA GLU A 5 -39.75 -26.21 5.85
C GLU A 5 -38.61 -26.40 6.85
N THR A 6 -37.66 -27.26 6.52
CA THR A 6 -36.42 -27.41 7.27
C THR A 6 -35.60 -26.14 7.06
N VAL A 7 -35.67 -25.23 8.04
CA VAL A 7 -34.78 -24.07 8.15
C VAL A 7 -33.34 -24.57 8.04
N THR A 8 -32.56 -23.98 7.14
CA THR A 8 -31.16 -24.37 6.94
C THR A 8 -30.32 -23.92 8.15
N ASP A 9 -29.25 -24.66 8.50
CA ASP A 9 -28.38 -24.30 9.63
C ASP A 9 -27.85 -22.85 9.53
N VAL A 10 -27.71 -22.34 8.30
CA VAL A 10 -27.31 -20.96 8.00
C VAL A 10 -28.35 -19.95 8.51
N GLU A 11 -29.63 -20.13 8.19
CA GLU A 11 -30.70 -19.21 8.60
C GLU A 11 -30.86 -19.17 10.13
N ILE A 12 -30.66 -20.30 10.80
CA ILE A 12 -30.67 -20.37 12.28
C ILE A 12 -29.53 -19.53 12.84
N ILE A 13 -28.29 -19.74 12.34
CA ILE A 13 -27.12 -19.00 12.80
C ILE A 13 -27.27 -17.50 12.50
N GLU A 14 -27.77 -17.12 11.34
CA GLU A 14 -28.03 -15.72 10.98
C GLU A 14 -29.01 -15.06 11.95
N GLY A 15 -30.08 -15.77 12.34
CA GLY A 15 -31.02 -15.30 13.36
C GLY A 15 -30.35 -15.11 14.72
N MET A 16 -29.46 -16.04 15.11
CA MET A 16 -28.72 -15.97 16.38
C MET A 16 -27.65 -14.87 16.39
N LEU A 17 -27.04 -14.56 15.25
CA LEU A 17 -25.99 -13.54 15.07
C LEU A 17 -26.52 -12.20 14.50
N ALA A 18 -27.83 -11.96 14.56
CA ALA A 18 -28.45 -10.78 13.95
C ALA A 18 -27.85 -9.45 14.47
N ALA A 19 -27.49 -9.38 15.75
CA ALA A 19 -26.85 -8.19 16.32
C ALA A 19 -25.42 -8.02 15.80
N PHE A 20 -24.62 -9.09 15.76
CA PHE A 20 -23.29 -9.09 15.16
C PHE A 20 -23.32 -8.65 13.69
N LEU A 21 -24.21 -9.22 12.87
CA LEU A 21 -24.30 -8.89 11.43
C LEU A 21 -24.75 -7.45 11.20
N LYS A 22 -25.56 -6.89 12.11
CA LYS A 22 -25.96 -5.48 12.07
C LYS A 22 -24.79 -4.54 12.39
N LEU A 23 -23.93 -4.91 13.34
CA LEU A 23 -22.72 -4.15 13.68
C LEU A 23 -21.63 -4.32 12.61
N ASN A 24 -21.62 -5.46 11.92
CA ASN A 24 -20.56 -5.85 10.99
C ASN A 24 -21.16 -6.15 9.59
N PRO A 25 -21.63 -5.12 8.87
CA PRO A 25 -22.42 -5.31 7.63
C PRO A 25 -21.63 -5.90 6.45
N LYS A 26 -20.31 -6.01 6.56
CA LYS A 26 -19.45 -6.67 5.56
C LYS A 26 -19.30 -8.18 5.79
N SER A 27 -19.67 -8.65 6.98
CA SER A 27 -19.67 -10.06 7.33
C SER A 27 -20.96 -10.73 6.86
N SER A 28 -20.90 -12.01 6.53
CA SER A 28 -22.09 -12.84 6.27
C SER A 28 -21.86 -14.27 6.74
N ILE A 29 -22.92 -15.09 6.79
CA ILE A 29 -22.80 -16.51 7.13
C ILE A 29 -22.78 -17.33 5.84
N SER A 30 -21.88 -18.31 5.76
CA SER A 30 -21.83 -19.24 4.63
C SER A 30 -21.52 -20.66 5.11
N LYS A 31 -22.03 -21.64 4.37
CA LYS A 31 -21.60 -23.03 4.49
C LYS A 31 -20.38 -23.23 3.60
N MET A 32 -19.29 -23.70 4.17
CA MET A 32 -18.03 -23.99 3.47
C MET A 32 -17.86 -25.50 3.39
N GLU A 33 -17.41 -26.01 2.24
CA GLU A 33 -17.07 -27.42 2.12
C GLU A 33 -15.86 -27.75 3.00
N SER A 34 -15.96 -28.86 3.72
CA SER A 34 -14.90 -29.41 4.57
C SER A 34 -14.98 -30.92 4.49
N ASP A 35 -13.83 -31.59 4.65
CA ASP A 35 -13.69 -33.05 4.56
C ASP A 35 -14.66 -33.80 5.49
N ASP A 36 -15.09 -33.16 6.59
CA ASP A 36 -15.98 -33.72 7.62
C ASP A 36 -17.46 -33.29 7.53
N GLY A 37 -17.94 -32.84 6.37
CA GLY A 37 -19.39 -32.62 6.14
C GLY A 37 -19.87 -31.16 6.13
N GLY A 38 -18.95 -30.23 5.83
CA GLY A 38 -19.22 -28.81 5.65
C GLY A 38 -19.41 -28.03 6.96
N ILE A 39 -18.70 -26.91 7.10
CA ILE A 39 -18.74 -26.04 8.28
C ILE A 39 -19.60 -24.81 8.01
N CYS A 40 -20.31 -24.30 9.01
CA CYS A 40 -20.89 -22.96 8.96
C CYS A 40 -19.86 -21.96 9.49
N ALA A 41 -19.68 -20.84 8.79
CA ALA A 41 -18.69 -19.84 9.18
C ALA A 41 -19.18 -18.42 8.91
N ILE A 42 -18.70 -17.48 9.73
CA ILE A 42 -18.70 -16.06 9.40
C ILE A 42 -17.62 -15.86 8.35
N VAL A 43 -18.02 -15.38 7.18
CA VAL A 43 -17.12 -14.99 6.10
C VAL A 43 -16.93 -13.48 6.08
N ASN A 44 -15.74 -13.04 5.66
CA ASN A 44 -15.31 -11.65 5.61
C ASN A 44 -15.46 -10.88 6.94
N PRO A 45 -15.08 -11.45 8.10
CA PRO A 45 -15.02 -10.69 9.34
C PRO A 45 -14.00 -9.55 9.17
N TRP A 46 -14.25 -8.38 9.78
CA TRP A 46 -13.52 -7.12 9.50
C TRP A 46 -13.58 -6.66 8.03
N GLY A 47 -14.41 -7.27 7.18
CA GLY A 47 -14.33 -7.09 5.73
C GLY A 47 -13.13 -7.76 5.08
N ASP A 48 -12.43 -8.66 5.77
CA ASP A 48 -11.21 -9.34 5.32
C ASP A 48 -11.53 -10.73 4.75
N LYS A 49 -11.37 -10.89 3.43
CA LYS A 49 -11.72 -12.15 2.73
C LYS A 49 -10.74 -13.29 3.00
N SER A 50 -9.59 -13.01 3.59
CA SER A 50 -8.58 -14.03 3.90
C SER A 50 -8.89 -14.82 5.18
N ILE A 51 -9.95 -14.42 5.90
CA ILE A 51 -10.30 -14.88 7.24
C ILE A 51 -11.73 -15.43 7.23
N ILE A 52 -11.92 -16.56 7.90
CA ILE A 52 -13.25 -17.03 8.32
C ILE A 52 -13.24 -17.39 9.80
N ILE A 53 -14.40 -17.34 10.44
CA ILE A 53 -14.58 -17.80 11.83
C ILE A 53 -15.64 -18.89 11.81
N GLU A 54 -15.24 -20.11 12.19
CA GLU A 54 -16.14 -21.26 12.30
C GLU A 54 -17.16 -21.04 13.42
N ILE A 55 -18.43 -21.35 13.13
CA ILE A 55 -19.54 -21.22 14.07
C ILE A 55 -20.24 -22.57 14.21
N ASP A 56 -20.25 -23.09 15.43
CA ASP A 56 -21.13 -24.19 15.84
C ASP A 56 -22.43 -23.56 16.40
N PRO A 57 -23.62 -23.86 15.85
CA PRO A 57 -24.90 -23.42 16.40
C PRO A 57 -25.11 -23.73 17.89
N LYS A 58 -24.41 -24.74 18.42
CA LYS A 58 -24.48 -25.16 19.82
C LYS A 58 -23.59 -24.34 20.75
N ASP A 59 -22.64 -23.58 20.21
CA ASP A 59 -21.75 -22.71 20.99
C ASP A 59 -22.41 -21.36 21.28
N HIS A 60 -23.41 -21.39 22.17
CA HIS A 60 -24.11 -20.18 22.61
C HIS A 60 -23.18 -19.16 23.28
N SER A 61 -22.05 -19.60 23.85
CA SER A 61 -21.09 -18.70 24.50
C SER A 61 -20.42 -17.79 23.49
N LEU A 62 -19.85 -18.37 22.42
CA LEU A 62 -19.22 -17.61 21.34
C LEU A 62 -20.24 -16.69 20.64
N ILE A 63 -21.45 -17.20 20.37
CA ILE A 63 -22.51 -16.41 19.72
C ILE A 63 -22.89 -15.18 20.56
N ASN A 64 -23.06 -15.35 21.87
CA ASN A 64 -23.37 -14.24 22.77
C ASN A 64 -22.24 -13.21 22.84
N GLN A 65 -20.98 -13.67 22.84
CA GLN A 65 -19.81 -12.79 22.77
C GLN A 65 -19.78 -12.01 21.46
N LEU A 66 -19.96 -12.66 20.30
CA LEU A 66 -19.93 -11.99 19.00
C LEU A 66 -21.01 -10.90 18.87
N ASN A 67 -22.19 -11.12 19.44
CA ASN A 67 -23.31 -10.16 19.35
C ASN A 67 -23.06 -8.80 20.03
N VAL A 68 -22.01 -8.67 20.84
CA VAL A 68 -21.60 -7.39 21.46
C VAL A 68 -20.30 -6.82 20.86
N LEU A 69 -19.80 -7.40 19.76
CA LEU A 69 -18.55 -7.01 19.14
C LEU A 69 -18.74 -6.32 17.78
N GLU A 70 -17.99 -5.24 17.59
CA GLU A 70 -17.80 -4.58 16.30
C GLU A 70 -16.36 -4.75 15.83
N PHE A 71 -16.18 -5.07 14.55
CA PHE A 71 -14.92 -5.46 13.92
C PHE A 71 -14.44 -4.33 12.99
N PRO A 72 -13.64 -3.37 13.50
CA PRO A 72 -13.16 -2.24 12.71
C PRO A 72 -12.28 -2.68 11.55
N GLU A 73 -12.74 -2.48 10.31
CA GLU A 73 -12.06 -2.94 9.09
C GLU A 73 -10.61 -2.47 8.96
N GLN A 74 -10.29 -1.28 9.48
CA GLN A 74 -8.95 -0.70 9.38
C GLN A 74 -8.01 -1.16 10.49
N LEU A 75 -8.43 -1.99 11.43
CA LEU A 75 -7.63 -2.33 12.60
C LEU A 75 -7.50 -3.85 12.77
N SER A 76 -6.40 -4.29 13.38
CA SER A 76 -6.30 -5.62 13.98
C SER A 76 -6.85 -5.56 15.40
N ALA A 77 -8.17 -5.38 15.53
CA ALA A 77 -8.80 -5.08 16.82
C ALA A 77 -10.27 -5.51 16.86
N ILE A 78 -10.83 -5.68 18.06
CA ILE A 78 -12.27 -5.77 18.30
C ILE A 78 -12.73 -4.64 19.21
N TYR A 79 -13.97 -4.22 19.03
CA TYR A 79 -14.60 -3.22 19.87
C TYR A 79 -15.72 -3.83 20.68
N HIS A 80 -15.59 -3.74 22.00
CA HIS A 80 -16.54 -4.24 22.98
C HIS A 80 -17.63 -3.20 23.20
N THR A 81 -18.75 -3.33 22.50
CA THR A 81 -19.83 -2.32 22.52
C THR A 81 -20.50 -2.18 23.89
N ASN A 82 -20.49 -3.24 24.69
CA ASN A 82 -21.00 -3.28 26.05
C ASN A 82 -20.08 -2.55 27.06
N GLU A 83 -18.77 -2.52 26.79
CA GLU A 83 -17.77 -1.92 27.69
C GLU A 83 -17.24 -0.58 27.20
N ASN A 84 -17.51 -0.21 25.94
CA ASN A 84 -16.98 0.98 25.29
C ASN A 84 -15.44 0.99 25.24
N LYS A 85 -14.88 -0.18 24.90
CA LYS A 85 -13.42 -0.42 24.85
C LYS A 85 -13.00 -0.99 23.52
N LEU A 86 -11.91 -0.46 22.97
CA LEU A 86 -11.20 -1.03 21.84
C LEU A 86 -10.08 -1.93 22.35
N GLU A 87 -10.08 -3.19 21.91
CA GLU A 87 -9.03 -4.17 22.16
C GLU A 87 -8.24 -4.40 20.89
N VAL A 88 -7.01 -3.90 20.84
CA VAL A 88 -6.09 -4.06 19.72
C VAL A 88 -5.21 -5.30 19.95
N PHE A 89 -5.23 -6.22 18.99
CA PHE A 89 -4.49 -7.47 19.07
C PHE A 89 -2.99 -7.25 18.96
N TRP A 90 -2.26 -7.56 20.03
CA TRP A 90 -0.80 -7.41 20.05
C TRP A 90 -0.08 -8.74 19.78
N SER A 91 -0.01 -9.64 20.76
CA SER A 91 0.66 -10.94 20.59
C SER A 91 0.36 -11.91 21.72
N ALA A 92 0.39 -13.22 21.42
CA ALA A 92 0.46 -14.26 22.44
C ALA A 92 1.86 -14.84 22.67
N TYR A 93 2.87 -14.40 21.90
CA TYR A 93 4.24 -14.86 22.09
C TYR A 93 4.86 -14.28 23.35
N THR A 94 5.79 -15.03 23.94
CA THR A 94 6.63 -14.52 25.03
C THR A 94 7.37 -13.26 24.56
N PRO A 95 7.26 -12.12 25.28
CA PRO A 95 7.98 -10.92 24.92
C PRO A 95 9.49 -11.17 24.98
N SER A 96 10.21 -10.53 24.06
CA SER A 96 11.65 -10.36 24.22
C SER A 96 11.96 -9.59 25.50
N ASP A 97 13.20 -9.68 25.99
CA ASP A 97 13.63 -8.93 27.19
C ASP A 97 13.35 -7.42 27.07
N ASN A 98 13.49 -6.87 25.86
CA ASN A 98 13.21 -5.46 25.56
C ASN A 98 11.71 -5.11 25.66
N ASN A 99 10.81 -6.08 25.46
CA ASN A 99 9.36 -5.85 25.43
C ASN A 99 8.67 -6.25 26.73
N LYS A 100 9.40 -6.78 27.72
CA LYS A 100 8.81 -7.18 29.01
C LYS A 100 8.20 -6.01 29.77
N GLU A 101 8.77 -4.81 29.65
CA GLU A 101 8.24 -3.61 30.30
C GLU A 101 6.95 -3.06 29.68
N VAL A 102 6.60 -3.55 28.48
CA VAL A 102 5.36 -3.17 27.82
C VAL A 102 4.17 -3.87 28.49
N ILE A 103 4.34 -5.13 28.93
CA ILE A 103 3.27 -5.86 29.64
C ILE A 103 2.92 -5.12 30.94
N GLY A 104 1.63 -4.81 31.11
CA GLY A 104 1.11 -4.10 32.28
C GLY A 104 1.30 -2.59 32.23
N ARG A 105 1.90 -2.03 31.17
CA ARG A 105 2.03 -0.58 31.00
C ARG A 105 0.63 0.03 30.90
N SER A 106 0.35 1.05 31.71
CA SER A 106 -0.91 1.77 31.73
C SER A 106 -0.67 3.27 31.79
N PHE A 107 -1.46 4.06 31.06
CA PHE A 107 -1.33 5.50 30.97
C PHE A 107 -2.64 6.16 30.52
N CYS A 108 -2.77 7.47 30.79
CA CYS A 108 -3.86 8.29 30.27
C CYS A 108 -3.34 9.13 29.10
N PHE A 109 -3.97 8.99 27.93
CA PHE A 109 -3.67 9.81 26.77
C PHE A 109 -4.71 10.93 26.64
N ARG A 110 -4.26 12.18 26.70
CA ARG A 110 -5.13 13.36 26.55
C ARG A 110 -5.06 13.86 25.11
N TYR A 111 -6.17 13.77 24.37
CA TYR A 111 -6.26 14.20 22.98
C TYR A 111 -7.54 14.99 22.73
N SER A 112 -7.41 16.13 22.04
CA SER A 112 -8.56 17.00 21.68
C SER A 112 -9.49 17.34 22.86
N GLY A 113 -8.91 17.53 24.05
CA GLY A 113 -9.63 17.87 25.28
C GLY A 113 -10.38 16.70 25.95
N ARG A 114 -10.17 15.46 25.49
CA ARG A 114 -10.69 14.24 26.12
C ARG A 114 -9.54 13.39 26.68
N ASP A 115 -9.84 12.63 27.72
CA ASP A 115 -8.93 11.70 28.38
C ASP A 115 -9.31 10.27 27.99
N TYR A 116 -8.31 9.49 27.56
CA TYR A 116 -8.45 8.10 27.14
C TYR A 116 -7.55 7.23 28.01
N GLU A 117 -8.11 6.20 28.63
CA GLU A 117 -7.32 5.25 29.41
C GLU A 117 -6.76 4.17 28.48
N CYS A 118 -5.45 3.98 28.54
CA CYS A 118 -4.74 3.05 27.67
C CYS A 118 -3.92 2.08 28.51
N ASN A 119 -3.95 0.79 28.17
CA ASN A 119 -3.08 -0.18 28.82
C ASN A 119 -2.71 -1.35 27.91
N PHE A 120 -1.58 -1.99 28.21
CA PHE A 120 -1.24 -3.31 27.68
C PHE A 120 -1.56 -4.34 28.76
N GLY A 121 -2.38 -5.31 28.42
CA GLY A 121 -2.81 -6.33 29.37
C GLY A 121 -3.38 -7.57 28.69
N ASP A 122 -3.96 -8.44 29.51
CA ASP A 122 -4.51 -9.69 29.04
C ASP A 122 -5.62 -9.46 28.01
N SER A 123 -5.65 -10.32 27.00
CA SER A 123 -6.67 -10.28 25.96
C SER A 123 -7.98 -10.85 26.48
N SER A 124 -9.09 -10.40 25.90
CA SER A 124 -10.40 -10.82 26.35
C SER A 124 -10.64 -12.31 26.08
N PRO A 125 -11.53 -12.96 26.86
CA PRO A 125 -12.03 -14.29 26.54
C PRO A 125 -12.64 -14.36 25.13
N SER A 126 -13.24 -13.26 24.66
CA SER A 126 -13.79 -13.15 23.31
C SER A 126 -12.71 -13.25 22.23
N THR A 127 -11.57 -12.57 22.40
CA THR A 127 -10.43 -12.68 21.48
C THR A 127 -9.95 -14.12 21.36
N LEU A 128 -9.82 -14.82 22.48
CA LEU A 128 -9.39 -16.23 22.48
C LEU A 128 -10.42 -17.16 21.85
N ALA A 129 -11.71 -16.96 22.15
CA ALA A 129 -12.79 -17.73 21.55
C ALA A 129 -12.81 -17.57 20.02
N ILE A 130 -12.69 -16.33 19.53
CA ILE A 130 -12.59 -16.02 18.10
C ILE A 130 -11.33 -16.66 17.49
N ALA A 131 -10.17 -16.48 18.12
CA ALA A 131 -8.91 -17.01 17.61
C ALA A 131 -8.90 -18.54 17.52
N SER A 132 -9.56 -19.23 18.46
CA SER A 132 -9.66 -20.69 18.45
C SER A 132 -10.47 -21.24 17.26
N LYS A 133 -11.41 -20.45 16.74
CA LYS A 133 -12.31 -20.80 15.62
C LYS A 133 -11.92 -20.14 14.29
N TYR A 134 -10.87 -19.34 14.29
CA TYR A 134 -10.38 -18.65 13.10
C TYR A 134 -9.70 -19.61 12.12
N HIS A 135 -9.93 -19.46 10.81
CA HIS A 135 -9.20 -20.15 9.75
C HIS A 135 -8.72 -19.19 8.65
N ALA A 136 -7.48 -19.39 8.20
CA ALA A 136 -6.89 -18.68 7.06
C ALA A 136 -7.32 -19.37 5.75
N VAL A 137 -8.02 -18.66 4.87
CA VAL A 137 -8.54 -19.23 3.60
C VAL A 137 -7.96 -18.55 2.36
N GLY A 138 -7.11 -17.55 2.52
CA GLY A 138 -6.49 -16.84 1.40
C GLY A 138 -5.25 -16.04 1.80
N ASN A 139 -4.68 -15.35 0.81
CA ASN A 139 -3.61 -14.40 1.03
C ASN A 139 -4.13 -13.19 1.79
N THR A 140 -3.35 -12.69 2.74
CA THR A 140 -3.71 -11.54 3.57
C THR A 140 -2.76 -10.38 3.29
N GLU A 141 -3.31 -9.16 3.28
CA GLU A 141 -2.52 -7.93 3.36
C GLU A 141 -2.42 -7.41 4.81
N THR A 142 -3.20 -7.98 5.74
CA THR A 142 -3.38 -7.51 7.12
C THR A 142 -2.66 -8.37 8.16
N GLY A 143 -1.91 -9.39 7.70
CA GLY A 143 -1.28 -10.39 8.58
C GLY A 143 -2.31 -11.25 9.33
N TRP A 144 -3.48 -11.46 8.72
CA TRP A 144 -4.62 -12.14 9.34
C TRP A 144 -5.03 -11.54 10.69
N ARG A 145 -4.97 -10.19 10.78
CA ARG A 145 -5.29 -9.42 11.98
C ARG A 145 -4.51 -9.84 13.22
N ASN A 146 -3.29 -10.36 13.08
CA ASN A 146 -2.45 -10.91 14.16
C ASN A 146 -3.03 -12.14 14.91
N LEU A 147 -4.15 -12.72 14.44
CA LEU A 147 -4.84 -13.82 15.14
C LEU A 147 -4.04 -15.13 15.18
N MET A 148 -3.02 -15.28 14.32
CA MET A 148 -2.24 -16.52 14.24
C MET A 148 -1.58 -16.90 15.57
N SER A 149 -0.97 -15.93 16.26
CA SER A 149 -0.33 -16.19 17.57
C SER A 149 -1.36 -16.60 18.62
N PHE A 150 -2.53 -15.97 18.63
CA PHE A 150 -3.64 -16.28 19.52
C PHE A 150 -4.23 -17.67 19.25
N LYS A 151 -4.37 -18.05 17.98
CA LYS A 151 -4.83 -19.39 17.58
C LYS A 151 -3.83 -20.45 18.06
N SER A 152 -2.54 -20.22 17.82
CA SER A 152 -1.51 -21.15 18.29
C SER A 152 -1.54 -21.30 19.81
N TYR A 153 -1.71 -20.21 20.55
CA TYR A 153 -1.88 -20.25 22.00
C TYR A 153 -3.16 -21.00 22.42
N ALA A 154 -4.31 -20.71 21.79
CA ALA A 154 -5.57 -21.38 22.10
C ALA A 154 -5.52 -22.90 21.89
N LEU A 155 -4.69 -23.38 20.96
CA LEU A 155 -4.50 -24.80 20.67
C LEU A 155 -3.48 -25.50 21.59
N HIS A 156 -2.41 -24.81 22.01
CA HIS A 156 -1.27 -25.43 22.71
C HIS A 156 -1.11 -24.98 24.17
N GLY A 157 -1.81 -23.93 24.60
CA GLY A 157 -1.68 -23.33 25.93
C GLY A 157 -0.30 -22.74 26.22
N GLU A 158 -0.04 -22.44 27.49
CA GLU A 158 1.26 -21.97 28.00
C GLU A 158 2.36 -23.05 27.92
N ASP A 159 1.98 -24.33 27.88
CA ASP A 159 2.91 -25.45 27.75
C ASP A 159 3.60 -25.50 26.38
N GLY A 160 3.03 -24.80 25.39
CA GLY A 160 3.69 -24.54 24.10
C GLY A 160 4.73 -23.44 24.24
N THR A 161 6.02 -23.79 24.34
CA THR A 161 7.06 -22.79 24.04
C THR A 161 6.85 -22.30 22.60
N PRO A 162 6.71 -20.99 22.32
CA PRO A 162 7.14 -19.84 23.11
C PRO A 162 5.98 -18.88 23.49
N PHE A 163 5.01 -19.33 24.29
CA PHE A 163 3.88 -18.48 24.71
C PHE A 163 3.94 -18.09 26.20
N SER A 164 3.50 -16.88 26.55
CA SER A 164 3.40 -16.41 27.95
C SER A 164 2.05 -15.76 28.28
N GLY A 165 1.03 -16.07 27.49
CA GLY A 165 -0.31 -15.49 27.59
C GLY A 165 -0.62 -14.45 26.51
N PRO A 166 -1.87 -14.38 26.03
CA PRO A 166 -2.31 -13.47 24.98
C PRO A 166 -2.44 -12.05 25.51
N GLN A 167 -1.66 -11.13 24.96
CA GLN A 167 -1.66 -9.71 25.33
C GLN A 167 -2.31 -8.87 24.23
N SER A 168 -3.07 -7.86 24.65
CA SER A 168 -3.71 -6.86 23.81
C SER A 168 -3.47 -5.46 24.36
N PHE A 169 -3.64 -4.47 23.49
CA PHE A 169 -3.61 -3.06 23.87
C PHE A 169 -5.04 -2.52 23.94
N TRP A 170 -5.42 -2.05 25.11
CA TRP A 170 -6.75 -1.58 25.44
C TRP A 170 -6.82 -0.07 25.38
N ILE A 171 -7.91 0.44 24.81
CA ILE A 171 -8.24 1.87 24.79
C ILE A 171 -9.68 2.05 25.25
N GLU A 172 -9.88 2.74 26.36
CA GLU A 172 -11.20 3.06 26.92
C GLU A 172 -11.66 4.47 26.54
N GLY A 173 -12.97 4.66 26.42
CA GLY A 173 -13.56 5.98 26.13
C GLY A 173 -13.47 6.41 24.66
N VAL A 174 -13.10 5.48 23.78
CA VAL A 174 -13.09 5.68 22.33
C VAL A 174 -14.43 5.29 21.72
N GLU A 175 -14.92 6.06 20.75
CA GLU A 175 -16.12 5.74 19.98
C GLU A 175 -15.73 5.31 18.57
N LEU A 176 -16.17 4.13 18.15
CA LEU A 176 -15.74 3.57 16.86
C LEU A 176 -16.24 4.36 15.64
N ARG A 177 -17.36 5.06 15.81
CA ARG A 177 -17.98 5.91 14.77
C ARG A 177 -17.46 7.34 14.76
N ASP A 178 -16.44 7.66 15.57
CA ASP A 178 -15.75 8.93 15.46
C ASP A 178 -14.95 8.94 14.14
N ASP A 179 -15.30 9.85 13.23
CA ASP A 179 -14.58 10.05 11.97
C ASP A 179 -13.08 10.33 12.20
N ASN A 180 -12.69 10.71 13.43
CA ASN A 180 -11.33 10.99 13.83
C ASN A 180 -10.62 9.82 14.51
N LEU A 181 -11.23 8.63 14.65
CA LEU A 181 -10.58 7.47 15.31
C LEU A 181 -9.20 7.17 14.71
N ILE A 182 -9.11 7.13 13.38
CA ILE A 182 -7.85 6.86 12.69
C ILE A 182 -6.82 7.97 12.93
N ASP A 183 -7.26 9.21 13.00
CA ASP A 183 -6.40 10.35 13.29
C ASP A 183 -5.91 10.34 14.74
N PHE A 184 -6.79 10.04 15.70
CA PHE A 184 -6.45 9.79 17.09
C PHE A 184 -5.40 8.68 17.23
N LEU A 185 -5.59 7.54 16.57
CA LEU A 185 -4.65 6.42 16.62
C LEU A 185 -3.29 6.76 16.01
N ARG A 186 -3.26 7.60 14.96
CA ARG A 186 -1.99 8.12 14.40
C ARG A 186 -1.25 9.00 15.41
N HIS A 187 -1.95 9.88 16.12
CA HIS A 187 -1.36 10.69 17.18
C HIS A 187 -0.88 9.82 18.35
N LEU A 188 -1.68 8.86 18.78
CA LEU A 188 -1.31 7.91 19.84
C LEU A 188 -0.04 7.13 19.46
N ASN A 189 0.00 6.56 18.26
CA ASN A 189 1.17 5.84 17.75
C ASN A 189 2.42 6.73 17.69
N PHE A 190 2.28 7.99 17.27
CA PHE A 190 3.38 8.96 17.28
C PHE A 190 3.92 9.14 18.69
N TYR A 191 3.07 9.40 19.68
CA TYR A 191 3.55 9.62 21.06
C TYR A 191 4.11 8.36 21.70
N LEU A 192 3.54 7.18 21.42
CA LEU A 192 4.09 5.90 21.88
C LEU A 192 5.53 5.72 21.39
N THR A 193 5.75 5.94 20.09
CA THR A 193 7.08 5.76 19.49
C THR A 193 8.04 6.92 19.75
N TYR A 194 7.54 8.11 20.07
CA TYR A 194 8.35 9.27 20.46
C TYR A 194 9.01 9.07 21.83
N TYR A 195 8.29 8.49 22.79
CA TYR A 195 8.83 8.24 24.13
C TYR A 195 9.55 6.90 24.26
N ASP A 196 9.20 5.93 23.42
CA ASP A 196 9.78 4.59 23.41
C ASP A 196 9.80 4.06 21.97
N GLU A 197 10.99 4.09 21.34
CA GLU A 197 11.19 3.64 19.95
C GLU A 197 10.82 2.17 19.73
N LEU A 198 10.70 1.36 20.80
CA LEU A 198 10.33 -0.04 20.77
C LEU A 198 8.88 -0.29 21.19
N SER A 199 8.14 0.74 21.59
CA SER A 199 6.74 0.60 21.98
C SER A 199 5.93 0.01 20.81
N PRO A 200 5.09 -1.00 21.04
CA PRO A 200 4.14 -1.44 20.03
C PRO A 200 3.24 -0.28 19.63
N HIS A 201 2.82 -0.31 18.37
CA HIS A 201 1.90 0.67 17.79
C HIS A 201 0.70 -0.06 17.17
N VAL A 202 -0.42 0.63 17.12
CA VAL A 202 -1.65 0.12 16.53
C VAL A 202 -1.49 0.04 15.01
N LEU A 203 -1.66 -1.15 14.44
CA LEU A 203 -1.63 -1.35 12.99
C LEU A 203 -2.90 -0.79 12.35
N ILE A 204 -2.73 0.19 11.46
CA ILE A 204 -3.83 0.82 10.70
C ILE A 204 -3.74 0.33 9.26
N HIS A 205 -4.67 -0.55 8.90
CA HIS A 205 -4.80 -1.10 7.56
C HIS A 205 -5.51 -0.12 6.63
N PRO A 206 -5.12 -0.08 5.34
CA PRO A 206 -5.93 0.59 4.34
C PRO A 206 -7.29 -0.13 4.23
N LEU A 207 -8.37 0.63 4.02
CA LEU A 207 -9.66 0.03 3.68
C LEU A 207 -9.52 -0.76 2.39
N GLU A 208 -10.13 -1.95 2.31
CA GLU A 208 -10.21 -2.65 1.03
C GLU A 208 -11.01 -1.77 0.07
N THR A 209 -10.30 -1.09 -0.83
CA THR A 209 -10.93 -0.54 -2.01
C THR A 209 -11.41 -1.72 -2.84
N LYS A 210 -12.57 -1.57 -3.50
CA LYS A 210 -12.77 -2.25 -4.78
C LYS A 210 -11.68 -1.74 -5.70
N THR A 211 -10.46 -2.23 -5.53
CA THR A 211 -9.36 -1.97 -6.43
C THR A 211 -9.90 -2.51 -7.74
N PRO A 212 -10.13 -1.66 -8.77
CA PRO A 212 -10.52 -2.19 -10.07
C PRO A 212 -9.51 -3.29 -10.38
N GLU A 213 -10.00 -4.47 -10.80
CA GLU A 213 -9.16 -5.63 -11.09
C GLU A 213 -7.87 -5.13 -11.70
N ARG A 214 -6.77 -5.33 -10.97
CA ARG A 214 -5.46 -4.87 -11.41
C ARG A 214 -5.25 -5.55 -12.76
N ASN A 215 -5.44 -4.81 -13.85
CA ASN A 215 -5.03 -5.23 -15.17
C ASN A 215 -3.49 -5.09 -15.25
N THR A 216 -2.81 -5.67 -14.26
CA THR A 216 -1.35 -5.74 -14.22
C THR A 216 -0.95 -6.69 -15.32
N HIS A 217 -0.39 -6.13 -16.38
CA HIS A 217 0.31 -6.90 -17.38
C HIS A 217 1.48 -7.60 -16.69
N ARG A 218 1.30 -8.89 -16.39
CA ARG A 218 2.33 -9.68 -15.67
C ARG A 218 3.63 -9.77 -16.47
N TYR A 219 3.52 -9.94 -17.79
CA TYR A 219 4.65 -10.02 -18.71
C TYR A 219 4.50 -8.99 -19.82
N TYR A 220 5.29 -7.92 -19.76
CA TYR A 220 5.24 -6.84 -20.76
C TYR A 220 5.77 -7.25 -22.14
N HIS A 221 6.59 -8.29 -22.19
CA HIS A 221 7.07 -8.90 -23.44
C HIS A 221 6.37 -10.23 -23.74
N GLY A 222 5.22 -10.49 -23.10
CA GLY A 222 4.40 -11.70 -23.29
C GLY A 222 4.83 -12.91 -22.44
N ASN A 223 6.11 -13.07 -22.16
CA ASN A 223 6.63 -14.15 -21.31
C ASN A 223 7.71 -13.67 -20.33
N PHE A 224 7.98 -14.50 -19.32
CA PHE A 224 9.17 -14.35 -18.49
C PHE A 224 10.39 -14.90 -19.26
N PRO A 225 11.51 -14.17 -19.35
CA PRO A 225 12.67 -14.63 -20.10
C PRO A 225 13.31 -15.87 -19.45
N SER A 226 13.75 -16.83 -20.28
CA SER A 226 14.51 -17.99 -19.80
C SER A 226 15.96 -17.67 -19.45
N ILE A 227 16.50 -16.56 -19.98
CA ILE A 227 17.85 -16.07 -19.72
C ILE A 227 17.77 -14.55 -19.55
N ILE A 228 18.28 -14.04 -18.43
CA ILE A 228 18.40 -12.60 -18.15
C ILE A 228 19.86 -12.21 -18.34
N ARG A 229 20.12 -11.22 -19.20
CA ARG A 229 21.43 -10.59 -19.35
C ARG A 229 21.39 -9.25 -18.65
N SER A 230 22.10 -9.15 -17.53
CA SER A 230 22.24 -7.92 -16.76
C SER A 230 23.54 -7.19 -17.09
N SER A 231 23.52 -5.90 -16.84
CA SER A 231 24.70 -5.08 -16.60
C SER A 231 24.68 -4.60 -15.14
N ASP A 232 25.77 -3.97 -14.71
CA ASP A 232 25.82 -3.40 -13.37
C ASP A 232 24.88 -2.19 -13.29
N ILE A 233 24.04 -2.18 -12.25
CA ILE A 233 23.12 -1.09 -11.94
C ILE A 233 23.59 -0.48 -10.62
N SER A 234 23.62 0.85 -10.52
CA SER A 234 24.04 1.53 -9.30
C SER A 234 23.17 1.14 -8.09
N SER A 235 23.79 1.05 -6.92
CA SER A 235 23.10 0.66 -5.68
C SER A 235 21.97 1.64 -5.34
N GLU A 236 22.16 2.92 -5.64
CA GLU A 236 21.18 3.98 -5.42
C GLU A 236 19.91 3.75 -6.25
N LEU A 237 20.04 3.41 -7.54
CA LEU A 237 18.90 3.11 -8.40
C LEU A 237 18.16 1.85 -7.94
N LEU A 238 18.89 0.84 -7.48
CA LEU A 238 18.29 -0.37 -6.91
C LEU A 238 17.52 -0.10 -5.62
N GLN A 239 18.05 0.75 -4.73
CA GLN A 239 17.35 1.15 -3.49
C GLN A 239 16.08 1.94 -3.80
N PHE A 240 16.13 2.90 -4.74
CA PHE A 240 14.94 3.62 -5.17
C PHE A 240 13.93 2.69 -5.85
N TRP A 241 14.37 1.69 -6.62
CA TRP A 241 13.49 0.69 -7.23
C TRP A 241 12.73 -0.11 -6.18
N LEU A 242 13.42 -0.59 -5.14
CA LEU A 242 12.78 -1.28 -4.01
C LEU A 242 11.76 -0.36 -3.32
N ALA A 243 12.11 0.89 -3.03
CA ALA A 243 11.19 1.86 -2.41
C ALA A 243 9.99 2.19 -3.32
N ALA A 244 10.16 2.19 -4.64
CA ALA A 244 9.09 2.40 -5.62
C ALA A 244 8.06 1.26 -5.64
N THR A 245 8.35 0.10 -5.04
CA THR A 245 7.38 -0.99 -4.87
C THR A 245 6.39 -0.80 -3.71
N SER A 246 6.49 0.31 -2.98
CA SER A 246 5.57 0.67 -1.89
C SER A 246 4.09 0.56 -2.31
N PRO A 247 3.20 0.05 -1.42
CA PRO A 247 1.76 0.02 -1.68
C PRO A 247 1.14 1.42 -1.68
N ASP A 248 1.78 2.41 -1.07
CA ASP A 248 1.34 3.80 -1.10
C ASP A 248 1.63 4.43 -2.48
N PRO A 249 0.60 4.87 -3.24
CA PRO A 249 0.78 5.44 -4.56
C PRO A 249 1.68 6.69 -4.59
N SER A 250 1.66 7.49 -3.53
CA SER A 250 2.46 8.73 -3.46
C SER A 250 3.95 8.41 -3.34
N GLN A 251 4.32 7.51 -2.44
CA GLN A 251 5.70 7.02 -2.31
C GLN A 251 6.14 6.31 -3.59
N SER A 252 5.32 5.39 -4.12
CA SER A 252 5.65 4.67 -5.36
C SER A 252 5.92 5.63 -6.51
N PHE A 253 5.08 6.66 -6.67
CA PHE A 253 5.26 7.71 -7.66
C PHE A 253 6.55 8.51 -7.42
N LEU A 254 6.78 9.01 -6.19
CA LEU A 254 7.93 9.86 -5.86
C LEU A 254 9.26 9.13 -6.05
N PHE A 255 9.37 7.86 -5.63
CA PHE A 255 10.58 7.07 -5.85
C PHE A 255 10.79 6.73 -7.32
N SER A 256 9.71 6.44 -8.06
CA SER A 256 9.79 6.24 -9.53
C SER A 256 10.26 7.49 -10.25
N TYR A 257 9.77 8.67 -9.84
CA TYR A 257 10.22 9.95 -10.38
C TYR A 257 11.69 10.22 -10.01
N ARG A 258 12.10 9.90 -8.78
CA ARG A 258 13.48 10.09 -8.30
C ARG A 258 14.49 9.23 -9.04
N ILE A 259 14.14 8.01 -9.44
CA ILE A 259 14.95 7.16 -10.34
C ILE A 259 15.25 7.92 -11.63
N ILE A 260 14.22 8.50 -12.23
CA ILE A 260 14.32 9.19 -13.51
C ILE A 260 15.11 10.50 -13.35
N GLU A 261 14.89 11.27 -12.29
CA GLU A 261 15.71 12.46 -11.95
C GLU A 261 17.19 12.09 -11.81
N HIS A 262 17.48 11.05 -11.03
CA HIS A 262 18.86 10.59 -10.80
C HIS A 262 19.53 10.16 -12.10
N ALA A 263 18.86 9.34 -12.90
CA ALA A 263 19.35 8.90 -14.21
C ALA A 263 19.53 10.08 -15.18
N ALA A 264 18.63 11.07 -15.17
CA ALA A 264 18.71 12.25 -16.03
C ALA A 264 19.92 13.15 -15.69
N HIS A 265 20.36 13.19 -14.43
CA HIS A 265 21.57 13.94 -14.05
C HIS A 265 22.85 13.37 -14.65
N VAL A 266 22.94 12.04 -14.78
CA VAL A 266 24.11 11.34 -15.35
C VAL A 266 23.96 11.14 -16.87
N PHE A 267 22.76 11.34 -17.42
CA PHE A 267 22.48 11.16 -18.84
C PHE A 267 23.26 12.15 -19.73
N ILE A 268 24.18 11.59 -20.52
CA ILE A 268 24.85 12.30 -21.61
C ILE A 268 24.05 12.05 -22.90
N SER A 269 23.54 13.11 -23.52
CA SER A 269 22.78 12.99 -24.76
C SER A 269 23.62 12.37 -25.88
N GLN A 270 22.97 11.61 -26.78
CA GLN A 270 23.65 10.99 -27.92
C GLN A 270 24.41 12.01 -28.78
N SER A 271 23.88 13.23 -28.93
CA SER A 271 24.55 14.33 -29.62
C SER A 271 25.90 14.73 -28.99
N ALA A 272 26.03 14.65 -27.66
CA ALA A 272 27.29 14.93 -26.97
C ALA A 272 28.27 13.75 -27.14
N LYS A 273 27.78 12.50 -27.10
CA LYS A 273 28.59 11.31 -27.42
C LYS A 273 29.12 11.35 -28.86
N ASP A 274 28.28 11.69 -29.83
CA ASP A 274 28.66 11.79 -31.25
C ASP A 274 29.68 12.92 -31.46
N ALA A 275 29.52 14.05 -30.76
CA ALA A 275 30.47 15.15 -30.79
C ALA A 275 31.83 14.75 -30.20
N VAL A 276 31.85 14.07 -29.05
CA VAL A 276 33.07 13.52 -28.44
C VAL A 276 33.74 12.51 -29.37
N GLN A 277 32.98 11.57 -29.93
CA GLN A 277 33.51 10.60 -30.90
C GLN A 277 34.08 11.27 -32.15
N LYS A 278 33.42 12.32 -32.65
CA LYS A 278 33.90 13.08 -33.81
C LYS A 278 35.24 13.74 -33.52
N VAL A 279 35.42 14.31 -32.33
CA VAL A 279 36.70 14.91 -31.89
C VAL A 279 37.78 13.85 -31.73
N LEU A 280 37.47 12.71 -31.11
CA LEU A 280 38.42 11.60 -30.93
C LEU A 280 38.83 10.94 -32.25
N LYS A 281 37.95 10.96 -33.26
CA LYS A 281 38.21 10.42 -34.61
C LYS A 281 38.93 11.41 -35.54
N MET A 282 39.23 12.65 -35.10
CA MET A 282 39.95 13.60 -35.95
C MET A 282 41.39 13.11 -36.15
N PRO A 283 41.89 13.01 -37.39
CA PRO A 283 43.23 12.47 -37.66
C PRO A 283 44.35 13.30 -37.02
N ASN A 284 44.09 14.58 -36.74
CA ASN A 284 45.00 15.52 -36.08
C ASN A 284 44.65 15.78 -34.60
N ALA A 285 43.81 14.95 -33.97
CA ALA A 285 43.34 15.17 -32.61
C ALA A 285 44.50 15.25 -31.60
N LEU A 286 45.55 14.45 -31.83
CA LEU A 286 46.76 14.39 -30.99
C LEU A 286 47.80 15.47 -31.36
N ASP A 287 47.75 16.01 -32.56
CA ASP A 287 48.67 17.06 -33.01
C ASP A 287 48.29 18.45 -32.49
N ASN A 288 47.02 18.64 -32.11
CA ASN A 288 46.52 19.88 -31.53
C ASN A 288 45.65 19.59 -30.30
N ILE A 289 46.30 19.09 -29.24
CA ILE A 289 45.66 18.68 -27.99
C ILE A 289 44.79 19.81 -27.41
N THR A 290 45.29 21.04 -27.38
CA THR A 290 44.54 22.19 -26.82
C THR A 290 43.21 22.41 -27.55
N ARG A 291 43.22 22.42 -28.89
CA ARG A 291 41.99 22.57 -29.68
C ARG A 291 41.04 21.39 -29.51
N SER A 292 41.57 20.17 -29.45
CA SER A 292 40.77 18.97 -29.20
C SER A 292 40.13 18.99 -27.80
N THR A 293 40.86 19.45 -26.79
CA THR A 293 40.35 19.64 -25.42
C THR A 293 39.26 20.71 -25.38
N ASP A 294 39.44 21.85 -26.07
CA ASP A 294 38.41 22.91 -26.13
C ASP A 294 37.13 22.42 -26.84
N LEU A 295 37.27 21.61 -27.89
CA LEU A 295 36.14 20.98 -28.59
C LEU A 295 35.42 19.92 -27.72
N LEU A 296 36.17 19.15 -26.92
CA LEU A 296 35.59 18.21 -25.95
C LEU A 296 34.85 18.95 -24.83
N VAL A 297 35.49 19.96 -24.23
CA VAL A 297 34.89 20.75 -23.15
C VAL A 297 33.65 21.49 -23.65
N SER A 298 33.67 22.02 -24.87
CA SER A 298 32.48 22.65 -25.45
C SER A 298 31.37 21.66 -25.77
N ALA A 299 31.67 20.46 -26.27
CA ALA A 299 30.69 19.39 -26.49
C ALA A 299 30.05 18.88 -25.19
N VAL A 300 30.81 18.87 -24.09
CA VAL A 300 30.30 18.55 -22.76
C VAL A 300 29.52 19.73 -22.17
N ARG A 301 29.93 20.99 -22.41
CA ARG A 301 29.23 22.19 -21.91
C ARG A 301 27.94 22.51 -22.65
N THR A 302 27.78 22.12 -23.92
CA THR A 302 26.49 22.21 -24.64
C THR A 302 25.43 21.24 -24.08
N SER A 303 25.78 20.39 -23.10
CA SER A 303 24.84 19.62 -22.28
C SER A 303 24.18 20.41 -21.14
N THR A 304 24.34 21.75 -21.09
CA THR A 304 23.62 22.69 -20.20
C THR A 304 22.12 22.81 -20.54
N LEU A 305 21.51 21.68 -20.86
CA LEU A 305 20.06 21.53 -20.90
C LEU A 305 19.53 21.70 -19.48
N ASP A 306 18.40 22.37 -19.33
CA ASP A 306 17.66 22.34 -18.08
C ASP A 306 17.31 20.88 -17.73
N ASP A 307 17.22 20.60 -16.43
CA ASP A 307 17.04 19.23 -15.91
C ASP A 307 15.79 18.56 -16.49
N TYR A 308 14.74 19.34 -16.79
CA TYR A 308 13.52 18.82 -17.38
C TYR A 308 13.72 18.39 -18.84
N THR A 309 14.45 19.17 -19.65
CA THR A 309 14.77 18.79 -21.03
C THR A 309 15.65 17.54 -21.07
N ARG A 310 16.56 17.34 -20.11
CA ARG A 310 17.32 16.08 -20.00
C ARG A 310 16.40 14.91 -19.68
N MET A 311 15.51 15.09 -18.71
CA MET A 311 14.53 14.08 -18.33
C MET A 311 13.65 13.66 -19.50
N GLU A 312 13.10 14.62 -20.24
CA GLU A 312 12.26 14.37 -21.43
C GLU A 312 13.03 13.55 -22.48
N ARG A 313 14.30 13.90 -22.75
CA ARG A 313 15.15 13.17 -23.70
C ARG A 313 15.50 11.77 -23.23
N LEU A 314 15.78 11.59 -21.93
CA LEU A 314 16.06 10.28 -21.35
C LEU A 314 14.84 9.36 -21.47
N ILE A 315 13.65 9.85 -21.10
CA ILE A 315 12.41 9.06 -21.22
C ILE A 315 12.16 8.68 -22.67
N ALA A 316 12.30 9.62 -23.61
CA ALA A 316 12.13 9.34 -25.04
C ALA A 316 13.16 8.35 -25.61
N ALA A 317 14.37 8.28 -25.03
CA ALA A 317 15.40 7.33 -25.42
C ALA A 317 15.19 5.93 -24.82
N ALA A 318 14.62 5.85 -23.62
CA ALA A 318 14.43 4.61 -22.88
C ALA A 318 13.08 3.93 -23.12
N VAL A 319 12.03 4.70 -23.45
CA VAL A 319 10.64 4.23 -23.46
C VAL A 319 9.99 4.40 -24.82
N THR A 320 9.40 3.32 -25.32
CA THR A 320 8.57 3.31 -26.53
C THR A 320 7.09 3.36 -26.14
N PRO A 321 6.25 4.22 -26.77
CA PRO A 321 4.83 4.38 -26.40
C PRO A 321 4.03 3.07 -26.34
N ASN A 322 4.29 2.13 -27.26
CA ASN A 322 3.66 0.80 -27.29
C ASN A 322 3.81 0.00 -25.99
N MET A 323 4.89 0.21 -25.24
CA MET A 323 5.13 -0.49 -23.97
C MET A 323 4.22 0.01 -22.85
N LEU A 324 3.74 1.26 -22.94
CA LEU A 324 2.85 1.86 -21.96
C LEU A 324 1.37 1.66 -22.30
N SER A 325 1.04 1.44 -23.57
CA SER A 325 -0.33 1.24 -24.06
C SER A 325 -1.16 0.25 -23.23
N PRO A 326 -0.66 -0.93 -22.80
CA PRO A 326 -1.44 -1.85 -21.98
C PRO A 326 -1.84 -1.27 -20.61
N ILE A 327 -0.93 -0.55 -19.96
CA ILE A 327 -1.17 0.06 -18.64
C ILE A 327 -2.15 1.22 -18.79
N VAL A 328 -1.94 2.09 -19.78
CA VAL A 328 -2.82 3.24 -20.04
C VAL A 328 -4.23 2.78 -20.39
N ARG A 329 -4.37 1.70 -21.18
CA ARG A 329 -5.67 1.08 -21.49
C ARG A 329 -6.36 0.52 -20.25
N GLY A 330 -5.60 -0.10 -19.33
CA GLY A 330 -6.11 -0.57 -18.05
C GLY A 330 -6.73 0.54 -17.18
N TYR A 331 -6.27 1.78 -17.37
CA TYR A 331 -6.74 2.98 -16.68
C TYR A 331 -7.43 3.98 -17.61
N LYS A 332 -8.05 3.51 -18.71
CA LYS A 332 -8.65 4.37 -19.74
C LYS A 332 -9.59 5.43 -19.15
N THR A 333 -10.49 5.04 -18.25
CA THR A 333 -11.45 5.98 -17.64
C THR A 333 -10.75 7.08 -16.86
N GLN A 334 -9.72 6.74 -16.09
CA GLN A 334 -8.95 7.68 -15.28
C GLN A 334 -8.10 8.61 -16.15
N PHE A 335 -7.50 8.12 -17.23
CA PHE A 335 -6.65 8.91 -18.12
C PHE A 335 -7.42 9.71 -19.18
N SER A 336 -8.69 9.37 -19.44
CA SER A 336 -9.55 10.10 -20.39
C SER A 336 -10.41 11.18 -19.73
N THR A 337 -10.36 11.29 -18.40
CA THR A 337 -11.14 12.26 -17.63
C THR A 337 -10.22 13.22 -16.89
N LYS A 338 -10.73 14.44 -16.67
CA LYS A 338 -10.05 15.44 -15.86
C LYS A 338 -10.03 14.95 -14.41
N GLN A 339 -8.88 15.00 -13.75
CA GLN A 339 -8.74 14.57 -12.37
C GLN A 339 -8.53 15.78 -11.46
N GLU A 340 -9.39 15.90 -10.45
CA GLU A 340 -9.30 16.96 -9.44
C GLU A 340 -8.93 16.31 -8.11
N PHE A 341 -7.83 16.78 -7.52
CA PHE A 341 -7.30 16.28 -6.26
C PHE A 341 -7.70 17.22 -5.12
N ASP A 342 -7.88 16.62 -3.96
CA ASP A 342 -8.06 17.34 -2.71
C ASP A 342 -6.78 18.16 -2.46
N GLY A 343 -6.93 19.45 -2.13
CA GLY A 343 -5.84 20.44 -2.15
C GLY A 343 -5.77 21.31 -3.41
N GLY A 344 -6.72 21.11 -4.34
CA GLY A 344 -6.97 21.99 -5.48
C GLY A 344 -6.11 21.72 -6.72
N PHE A 345 -5.29 20.66 -6.71
CA PHE A 345 -4.47 20.27 -7.84
C PHE A 345 -5.30 19.59 -8.92
N ILE A 346 -5.08 19.96 -10.18
CA ILE A 346 -5.87 19.49 -11.31
C ILE A 346 -4.96 18.93 -12.39
N LEU A 347 -5.33 17.76 -12.91
CA LEU A 347 -4.73 17.15 -14.09
C LEU A 347 -5.74 17.10 -15.24
N ASP A 348 -5.30 17.55 -16.39
CA ASP A 348 -6.03 17.38 -17.64
C ASP A 348 -5.96 15.91 -18.11
N PRO A 349 -6.93 15.45 -18.90
CA PRO A 349 -6.88 14.12 -19.51
C PRO A 349 -5.57 13.87 -20.25
N LEU A 350 -4.99 12.69 -20.06
CA LEU A 350 -3.81 12.21 -20.78
C LEU A 350 -4.16 11.76 -22.20
N ILE A 351 -5.32 11.11 -22.36
CA ILE A 351 -5.79 10.56 -23.63
C ILE A 351 -7.20 11.08 -23.98
N LYS A 352 -7.60 10.98 -25.25
CA LYS A 352 -8.96 11.35 -25.68
C LYS A 352 -9.96 10.26 -25.28
N ALA A 353 -11.16 10.67 -24.83
CA ALA A 353 -12.22 9.74 -24.41
C ALA A 353 -12.84 8.90 -25.55
N SER A 354 -12.70 9.35 -26.81
CA SER A 354 -13.47 8.84 -27.95
C SER A 354 -12.83 7.71 -28.75
N SER A 355 -11.63 7.21 -28.38
CA SER A 355 -11.02 6.08 -29.12
C SER A 355 -11.26 4.77 -28.38
N ASP A 356 -11.82 3.78 -29.07
CA ASP A 356 -11.95 2.41 -28.54
C ASP A 356 -10.61 1.70 -28.50
N ASP A 357 -9.73 2.00 -29.46
CA ASP A 357 -8.31 1.67 -29.41
C ASP A 357 -7.51 2.81 -28.78
N VAL A 358 -6.97 2.56 -27.60
CA VAL A 358 -5.96 3.45 -26.99
C VAL A 358 -4.62 3.09 -27.63
N GLU A 359 -4.25 3.82 -28.68
CA GLU A 359 -2.88 3.87 -29.18
C GLU A 359 -2.15 5.00 -28.46
N PHE A 360 -1.27 4.64 -27.51
CA PHE A 360 -0.43 5.61 -26.84
C PHE A 360 0.69 6.08 -27.79
N SER A 361 0.88 7.38 -27.90
CA SER A 361 1.75 8.04 -28.87
C SER A 361 2.87 8.85 -28.21
N ASP A 362 3.88 9.28 -28.98
CA ASP A 362 4.95 10.16 -28.49
C ASP A 362 4.42 11.49 -27.96
N ALA A 363 3.33 12.00 -28.54
CA ALA A 363 2.68 13.22 -28.07
C ALA A 363 2.11 13.04 -26.65
N GLU A 364 1.48 11.90 -26.38
CA GLU A 364 0.94 11.57 -25.06
C GLU A 364 2.06 11.25 -24.06
N LEU A 365 3.18 10.65 -24.51
CA LEU A 365 4.37 10.46 -23.68
C LEU A 365 4.95 11.81 -23.21
N LYS A 366 4.92 12.84 -24.06
CA LYS A 366 5.33 14.20 -23.69
C LYS A 366 4.36 14.85 -22.68
N ILE A 367 3.05 14.67 -22.87
CA ILE A 367 2.03 15.14 -21.92
C ILE A 367 2.18 14.45 -20.57
N LEU A 368 2.41 13.13 -20.57
CA LEU A 368 2.68 12.32 -19.38
C LEU A 368 3.89 12.87 -18.63
N THR A 369 5.00 13.08 -19.32
CA THR A 369 6.25 13.61 -18.73
C THR A 369 6.04 14.96 -18.04
N ASN A 370 5.31 15.87 -18.69
CA ASN A 370 4.97 17.18 -18.13
C ASN A 370 4.04 17.05 -16.91
N SER A 371 3.00 16.22 -17.02
CA SER A 371 2.05 15.95 -15.95
C SER A 371 2.73 15.34 -14.73
N SER A 372 3.66 14.41 -14.94
CA SER A 372 4.44 13.79 -13.87
C SER A 372 5.28 14.81 -13.09
N ARG A 373 5.86 15.80 -13.77
CA ARG A 373 6.55 16.91 -13.08
C ARG A 373 5.59 17.73 -12.22
N LYS A 374 4.40 18.04 -12.73
CA LYS A 374 3.38 18.77 -11.97
C LYS A 374 2.93 17.99 -10.74
N ILE A 375 2.70 16.69 -10.88
CA ILE A 375 2.35 15.78 -9.76
C ILE A 375 3.47 15.77 -8.73
N ARG A 376 4.72 15.56 -9.15
CA ARG A 376 5.89 15.58 -8.24
C ARG A 376 5.95 16.87 -7.44
N ASN A 377 5.75 18.02 -8.08
CA ASN A 377 5.75 19.30 -7.39
C ASN A 377 4.58 19.44 -6.40
N ALA A 378 3.38 18.99 -6.78
CA ALA A 378 2.20 19.03 -5.91
C ALA A 378 2.28 18.06 -4.72
N LEU A 379 3.08 17.00 -4.81
CA LEU A 379 3.38 16.07 -3.71
C LEU A 379 4.55 16.55 -2.83
N SER A 380 5.54 17.25 -3.40
CA SER A 380 6.80 17.59 -2.70
C SER A 380 6.78 18.94 -2.00
N HIS A 381 5.97 19.90 -2.50
CA HIS A 381 5.83 21.20 -1.86
C HIS A 381 4.64 21.15 -0.89
N GLY A 382 4.93 21.25 0.42
CA GLY A 382 3.89 21.44 1.43
C GLY A 382 3.09 22.73 1.17
N SER A 383 1.97 22.89 1.88
CA SER A 383 1.01 24.01 1.76
C SER A 383 1.58 25.43 2.04
N ASP A 384 2.90 25.58 2.12
CA ASP A 384 3.60 26.80 2.54
C ASP A 384 3.55 27.95 1.52
N VAL A 385 3.13 27.70 0.29
CA VAL A 385 2.88 28.78 -0.68
C VAL A 385 1.38 28.98 -0.80
N LYS A 386 0.87 30.16 -0.41
CA LYS A 386 -0.55 30.57 -0.51
C LYS A 386 -1.19 30.47 -1.91
N GLN A 387 -0.45 29.99 -2.91
CA GLN A 387 -0.87 29.76 -4.29
C GLN A 387 -0.51 28.36 -4.84
N SER A 388 0.17 27.49 -4.08
CA SER A 388 0.49 26.14 -4.56
C SER A 388 -0.67 25.20 -4.30
N THR A 389 -1.29 24.71 -5.38
CA THR A 389 -2.18 23.56 -5.32
C THR A 389 -1.37 22.33 -4.92
N VAL A 390 -1.81 21.62 -3.89
CA VAL A 390 -1.13 20.42 -3.36
C VAL A 390 -2.00 19.19 -3.57
N ILE A 391 -1.39 18.00 -3.54
CA ILE A 391 -2.13 16.74 -3.43
C ILE A 391 -2.07 16.33 -1.96
N THR A 392 -3.17 16.48 -1.24
CA THR A 392 -3.24 16.04 0.17
C THR A 392 -3.25 14.51 0.28
N PRO A 393 -2.73 13.92 1.37
CA PRO A 393 -2.69 12.46 1.57
C PRO A 393 -4.07 11.92 1.99
N THR A 394 -5.05 12.03 1.10
CA THR A 394 -6.41 11.49 1.27
C THR A 394 -6.58 10.22 0.45
N ARG A 395 -7.54 9.38 0.86
CA ARG A 395 -7.88 8.15 0.13
C ARG A 395 -8.25 8.41 -1.33
N ALA A 396 -9.11 9.39 -1.58
CA ALA A 396 -9.55 9.74 -2.92
C ALA A 396 -8.37 10.16 -3.80
N ASN A 397 -7.41 10.90 -3.24
CA ASN A 397 -6.18 11.26 -3.94
C ASN A 397 -5.27 10.06 -4.21
N SER A 398 -5.13 9.13 -3.27
CA SER A 398 -4.37 7.89 -3.49
C SER A 398 -4.97 7.05 -4.63
N GLU A 399 -6.29 6.96 -4.72
CA GLU A 399 -6.98 6.25 -5.81
C GLU A 399 -6.77 6.95 -7.17
N ARG A 400 -6.84 8.29 -7.21
CA ARG A 400 -6.59 9.09 -8.43
C ARG A 400 -5.13 9.07 -8.87
N LEU A 401 -4.19 8.99 -7.92
CA LEU A 401 -2.75 9.01 -8.19
C LEU A 401 -2.22 7.65 -8.65
N ARG A 402 -2.88 6.55 -8.26
CA ARG A 402 -2.45 5.17 -8.56
C ARG A 402 -2.15 4.89 -10.04
N PRO A 403 -3.00 5.30 -11.02
CA PRO A 403 -2.68 5.14 -12.44
C PRO A 403 -1.35 5.78 -12.83
N TRP A 404 -1.07 6.97 -12.32
CA TRP A 404 0.17 7.71 -12.59
C TRP A 404 1.38 7.03 -11.94
N ALA A 405 1.23 6.52 -10.71
CA ALA A 405 2.28 5.78 -10.03
C ALA A 405 2.67 4.51 -10.81
N ASP A 406 1.68 3.75 -11.29
CA ASP A 406 1.93 2.51 -12.04
C ASP A 406 2.64 2.78 -13.38
N VAL A 407 2.22 3.80 -14.13
CA VAL A 407 2.87 4.20 -15.39
C VAL A 407 4.28 4.71 -15.12
N MET A 408 4.48 5.56 -14.12
CA MET A 408 5.79 6.10 -13.78
C MET A 408 6.76 5.03 -13.30
N ARG A 409 6.30 4.04 -12.52
CA ARG A 409 7.12 2.90 -12.13
C ARG A 409 7.57 2.09 -13.34
N ARG A 410 6.72 1.94 -14.35
CA ARG A 410 7.12 1.27 -15.59
C ARG A 410 8.21 2.05 -16.33
N ILE A 411 8.03 3.36 -16.49
CA ILE A 411 9.04 4.23 -17.12
C ILE A 411 10.37 4.15 -16.35
N ALA A 412 10.32 4.19 -15.02
CA ALA A 412 11.51 4.09 -14.18
C ALA A 412 12.27 2.78 -14.40
N GLY A 413 11.57 1.65 -14.54
CA GLY A 413 12.18 0.36 -14.84
C GLY A 413 12.90 0.35 -16.19
N ASP A 414 12.25 0.86 -17.24
CA ASP A 414 12.85 0.94 -18.58
C ASP A 414 14.06 1.91 -18.59
N VAL A 415 14.00 3.00 -17.83
CA VAL A 415 15.11 3.96 -17.65
C VAL A 415 16.31 3.31 -16.96
N ILE A 416 16.10 2.53 -15.89
CA ILE A 416 17.19 1.80 -15.21
C ILE A 416 17.88 0.86 -16.18
N ILE A 417 17.10 0.06 -16.91
CA ILE A 417 17.61 -0.89 -17.90
C ILE A 417 18.41 -0.15 -18.98
N HIS A 418 17.89 0.96 -19.49
CA HIS A 418 18.58 1.78 -20.50
C HIS A 418 19.92 2.34 -20.00
N CYS A 419 19.97 2.84 -18.77
CA CYS A 419 21.20 3.39 -18.19
C CYS A 419 22.25 2.30 -17.97
N GLY A 420 21.84 1.12 -17.50
CA GLY A 420 22.75 -0.01 -17.32
C GLY A 420 23.41 -0.49 -18.63
N TYR A 421 22.81 -0.26 -19.81
CA TYR A 421 23.41 -0.64 -21.09
C TYR A 421 24.34 0.44 -21.69
N ILE A 422 24.39 1.62 -21.07
CA ILE A 422 25.12 2.79 -21.59
C ILE A 422 26.47 3.01 -20.89
N GLU A 423 26.62 2.50 -19.67
CA GLU A 423 27.91 2.35 -18.99
C GLU A 423 28.66 1.12 -19.52
#